data_AF-A0A9N9A181-F1
#
_entry.id   AF-A0A9N9A181-F1
#
_cell.length_a   1.000
_cell.length_b   1.000
_cell.length_c   1.000
_cell.angle_alpha   90.00
_cell.angle_beta   90.00
_cell.angle_gamma   90.00
#
_symmetry.space_group_name_H-M   'P 1'
#
loop_
_entity.id
_entity.type
_entity.pdbx_description
1 polymer ?
#
loop_
_entity_poly.entity_id
_entity_poly.type
_entity_poly.pdbx_seq_one_letter_code
_entity_poly.pdbx_strand_id
1 'polypeptide(L)'
;MKKLKRLFSPNSTSPATDSDNKGQKHVENFLNVPGLDNSSLPHEINSKDNPPLSPTTRHNEADEFIQRAIQYHEANELEKATYYFKLAAEKDSPLGLFLYGIALRHGWGCNPNPKLAVRYLQKAAESAVTDLHTSMSANPSFARHELVLAIYELGICFRHGWGVPKNKQTAVYYFEIAANLGDPDAQNELGSCLERGEGVKKDMKKAAKYFRMAAAQGAGILGNSWIYKKKYDEDE
;
A
#
# COMPACT_ATOMS: atom_id res chain seq x y z
N MET A 1 12.11 10.06 -0.87
CA MET A 1 12.58 10.51 0.46
C MET A 1 11.48 11.03 1.40
N LYS A 2 10.48 11.82 0.95
CA LYS A 2 9.40 12.30 1.85
C LYS A 2 8.38 11.21 2.28
N LYS A 3 8.16 10.18 1.45
CA LYS A 3 7.14 9.15 1.68
C LYS A 3 7.49 8.14 2.79
N LEU A 4 8.75 7.67 2.83
CA LEU A 4 9.22 6.78 3.91
C LEU A 4 9.30 7.49 5.27
N LYS A 5 9.59 8.79 5.32
CA LYS A 5 9.58 9.55 6.60
C LYS A 5 8.18 9.66 7.21
N ARG A 6 7.11 9.61 6.41
CA ARG A 6 5.73 9.53 6.91
C ARG A 6 5.41 8.17 7.55
N LEU A 7 6.01 7.08 7.07
CA LEU A 7 5.82 5.73 7.63
C LEU A 7 6.29 5.59 9.08
N PHE A 8 7.19 6.46 9.55
CA PHE A 8 7.79 6.40 10.88
C PHE A 8 7.47 7.63 11.76
N SER A 9 6.50 8.46 11.36
CA SER A 9 6.10 9.64 12.15
C SER A 9 4.88 9.33 13.01
N PRO A 10 4.90 9.55 14.35
CA PRO A 10 3.74 9.35 15.20
C PRO A 10 2.78 10.55 15.12
N ASN A 11 1.47 10.26 15.09
CA ASN A 11 0.28 11.16 15.05
C ASN A 11 -0.27 11.45 13.63
N SER A 12 -1.56 11.32 13.35
CA SER A 12 -2.69 11.89 14.10
C SER A 12 -4.00 11.07 14.06
N THR A 13 -4.82 11.27 15.10
CA THR A 13 -6.19 10.77 15.33
C THR A 13 -7.12 10.85 14.12
N SER A 14 -7.80 9.73 13.81
CA SER A 14 -8.85 9.61 12.79
C SER A 14 -10.15 10.31 13.21
N PRO A 15 -10.84 11.05 12.33
CA PRO A 15 -12.25 11.35 12.52
C PRO A 15 -13.09 10.14 12.09
N ALA A 16 -14.14 9.85 12.85
CA ALA A 16 -15.12 8.81 12.57
C ALA A 16 -15.79 9.05 11.20
N THR A 17 -15.90 8.01 10.38
CA THR A 17 -16.66 8.04 9.12
C THR A 17 -17.78 7.02 9.16
N ASP A 18 -18.99 7.45 8.83
CA ASP A 18 -20.16 6.60 8.59
C ASP A 18 -19.81 5.42 7.68
N SER A 19 -20.01 4.21 8.19
CA SER A 19 -19.73 2.96 7.49
C SER A 19 -20.81 2.65 6.46
N ASP A 20 -20.61 3.11 5.23
CA ASP A 20 -21.39 2.65 4.08
C ASP A 20 -20.99 1.21 3.71
N ASN A 21 -21.99 0.35 3.59
CA ASN A 21 -21.96 -1.08 3.24
C ASN A 21 -21.32 -1.44 1.87
N LYS A 22 -20.61 -0.49 1.24
CA LYS A 22 -19.88 -0.64 -0.03
C LYS A 22 -18.49 -1.24 0.17
N GLY A 23 -17.85 -0.99 1.31
CA GLY A 23 -16.52 -1.55 1.62
C GLY A 23 -16.48 -3.08 1.57
N GLN A 24 -17.55 -3.76 1.98
CA GLN A 24 -17.63 -5.23 1.98
C GLN A 24 -17.68 -5.84 0.56
N LYS A 25 -18.38 -5.22 -0.41
CA LYS A 25 -18.48 -5.75 -1.78
C LYS A 25 -17.19 -5.65 -2.60
N HIS A 26 -16.36 -4.63 -2.36
CA HIS A 26 -15.11 -4.47 -3.10
C HIS A 26 -14.03 -5.47 -2.68
N VAL A 27 -14.18 -6.10 -1.51
CA VAL A 27 -13.15 -6.96 -0.91
C VAL A 27 -13.21 -8.41 -1.41
N GLU A 28 -14.41 -8.94 -1.71
CA GLU A 28 -14.60 -10.34 -2.14
C GLU A 28 -13.91 -10.68 -3.48
N ASN A 29 -13.54 -9.68 -4.30
CA ASN A 29 -12.90 -9.88 -5.60
C ASN A 29 -11.43 -9.38 -5.69
N PHE A 30 -10.79 -9.08 -4.54
CA PHE A 30 -9.44 -8.51 -4.49
C PHE A 30 -8.37 -9.32 -5.24
N LEU A 31 -8.54 -10.64 -5.26
CA LEU A 31 -7.59 -11.66 -5.74
C LEU A 31 -7.74 -12.06 -7.21
N ASN A 32 -8.92 -11.83 -7.80
CA ASN A 32 -9.25 -12.34 -9.13
C ASN A 32 -9.23 -11.24 -10.19
N VAL A 33 -8.28 -10.31 -10.05
CA VAL A 33 -8.11 -9.22 -11.00
C VAL A 33 -7.29 -9.70 -12.21
N PRO A 34 -7.80 -9.55 -13.45
CA PRO A 34 -7.10 -9.97 -14.65
C PRO A 34 -5.71 -9.32 -14.78
N GLY A 35 -4.70 -10.13 -15.09
CA GLY A 35 -3.32 -9.68 -15.28
C GLY A 35 -2.39 -9.89 -14.07
N LEU A 36 -2.90 -10.42 -12.95
CA LEU A 36 -2.09 -10.88 -11.82
C LEU A 36 -1.63 -12.33 -12.01
N ASP A 37 -0.40 -12.60 -11.59
CA ASP A 37 0.20 -13.95 -11.56
C ASP A 37 0.09 -14.52 -10.15
N ASN A 38 -0.82 -15.49 -9.99
CA ASN A 38 -1.14 -16.14 -8.71
C ASN A 38 -0.27 -17.37 -8.42
N SER A 39 0.84 -17.58 -9.13
CA SER A 39 1.77 -18.68 -8.80
C SER A 39 2.48 -18.46 -7.46
N SER A 40 3.07 -19.51 -6.89
CA SER A 40 3.82 -19.43 -5.63
C SER A 40 5.08 -18.56 -5.75
N LEU A 41 5.36 -17.75 -4.73
CA LEU A 41 6.57 -16.92 -4.69
C LEU A 41 7.83 -17.80 -4.69
N PRO A 42 8.93 -17.34 -5.32
CA PRO A 42 10.19 -18.08 -5.28
C PRO A 42 10.76 -18.10 -3.86
N HIS A 43 11.14 -19.28 -3.37
CA HIS A 43 11.86 -19.47 -2.10
C HIS A 43 13.33 -19.81 -2.41
N GLU A 44 14.28 -18.96 -2.01
CA GLU A 44 15.72 -19.23 -2.14
C GLU A 44 16.40 -19.10 -0.78
N ILE A 45 16.43 -20.20 -0.02
CA ILE A 45 17.20 -20.28 1.22
C ILE A 45 18.65 -20.62 0.86
N ASN A 46 19.52 -19.62 0.74
CA ASN A 46 20.96 -19.86 0.74
C ASN A 46 21.53 -19.48 2.12
N SER A 47 21.63 -20.48 3.01
CA SER A 47 22.03 -20.33 4.41
C SER A 47 23.50 -19.96 4.64
N LYS A 48 24.30 -19.84 3.57
CA LYS A 48 25.76 -19.69 3.67
C LYS A 48 26.24 -18.27 4.00
N ASP A 49 25.41 -17.26 3.79
CA ASP A 49 25.76 -15.85 4.03
C ASP A 49 24.89 -15.20 5.12
N ASN A 50 24.14 -15.99 5.89
CA ASN A 50 23.28 -15.46 6.94
C ASN A 50 24.13 -14.85 8.07
N PRO A 51 24.04 -13.53 8.32
CA PRO A 51 24.61 -12.95 9.53
C PRO A 51 23.97 -13.64 10.77
N PRO A 52 24.74 -13.87 11.84
CA PRO A 52 24.30 -14.71 12.95
C PRO A 52 23.06 -14.13 13.65
N LEU A 53 22.06 -15.00 13.85
CA LEU A 53 20.83 -14.70 14.60
C LEU A 53 20.90 -15.27 16.01
N SER A 54 20.36 -14.54 16.98
CA SER A 54 20.11 -15.06 18.34
C SER A 54 18.94 -16.06 18.33
N PRO A 55 18.97 -17.11 19.18
CA PRO A 55 17.94 -18.14 19.15
C PRO A 55 16.65 -17.64 19.83
N THR A 56 15.64 -17.29 19.04
CA THR A 56 14.31 -16.93 19.58
C THR A 56 13.16 -17.43 18.69
N THR A 57 12.00 -17.63 19.31
CA THR A 57 10.74 -18.18 18.76
C THR A 57 10.35 -17.57 17.40
N ARG A 58 9.84 -18.39 16.46
CA ARG A 58 9.55 -18.03 15.04
C ARG A 58 8.82 -16.70 14.79
N HIS A 59 7.89 -16.29 15.65
CA HIS A 59 7.19 -15.00 15.49
C HIS A 59 8.09 -13.79 15.74
N ASN A 60 9.14 -13.94 16.56
CA ASN A 60 10.08 -12.88 16.88
C ASN A 60 11.13 -12.67 15.76
N GLU A 61 11.39 -13.72 14.95
CA GLU A 61 12.47 -13.72 13.96
C GLU A 61 12.18 -12.77 12.78
N ALA A 62 10.93 -12.73 12.29
CA ALA A 62 10.55 -11.84 11.20
C ALA A 62 10.59 -10.37 11.62
N ASP A 63 10.15 -10.06 12.84
CA ASP A 63 10.20 -8.70 13.40
C ASP A 63 11.64 -8.23 13.60
N GLU A 64 12.54 -9.12 14.05
CA GLU A 64 13.97 -8.84 14.12
C GLU A 64 14.56 -8.52 12.74
N PHE A 65 14.17 -9.24 11.69
CA PHE A 65 14.62 -8.93 10.32
C PHE A 65 14.13 -7.56 9.87
N ILE A 66 12.87 -7.21 10.13
CA ILE A 66 12.34 -5.87 9.82
C ILE A 66 13.11 -4.78 10.56
N GLN A 67 13.37 -4.95 11.85
CA GLN A 67 14.12 -3.97 12.65
C GLN A 67 15.54 -3.77 12.11
N ARG A 68 16.26 -4.87 11.81
CA ARG A 68 17.59 -4.80 11.19
C ARG A 68 17.53 -4.13 9.82
N ALA A 69 16.54 -4.46 9.00
CA ALA A 69 16.37 -3.86 7.69
C ALA A 69 16.17 -2.34 7.76
N ILE A 70 15.35 -1.86 8.71
CA ILE A 70 15.14 -0.44 8.95
C ILE A 70 16.46 0.23 9.39
N GLN A 71 17.20 -0.37 10.33
CA GLN A 71 18.49 0.16 10.76
C GLN A 71 19.49 0.30 9.60
N TYR A 72 19.63 -0.74 8.76
CA TYR A 72 20.48 -0.67 7.57
C TYR A 72 19.97 0.35 6.56
N HIS A 73 18.65 0.47 6.38
CA HIS A 73 18.07 1.47 5.50
C HIS A 73 18.38 2.90 6.00
N GLU A 74 18.27 3.16 7.30
CA GLU A 74 18.63 4.44 7.93
C GLU A 74 20.13 4.74 7.84
N ALA A 75 20.97 3.70 7.93
CA ALA A 75 22.41 3.78 7.70
C ALA A 75 22.79 3.90 6.21
N ASN A 76 21.80 3.94 5.30
CA ASN A 76 21.98 3.98 3.85
C ASN A 76 22.72 2.74 3.27
N GLU A 77 22.70 1.62 3.99
CA GLU A 77 23.22 0.32 3.57
C GLU A 77 22.11 -0.49 2.86
N LEU A 78 21.67 0.02 1.71
CA LEU A 78 20.44 -0.44 1.06
C LEU A 78 20.46 -1.92 0.64
N GLU A 79 21.61 -2.46 0.24
CA GLU A 79 21.73 -3.89 -0.13
C GLU A 79 21.44 -4.81 1.06
N LYS A 80 21.98 -4.47 2.25
CA LYS A 80 21.70 -5.20 3.50
C LYS A 80 20.25 -5.02 3.91
N ALA A 81 19.72 -3.80 3.83
CA ALA A 81 18.32 -3.54 4.14
C ALA A 81 17.38 -4.43 3.30
N THR A 82 17.60 -4.45 1.99
CA THR A 82 16.79 -5.24 1.05
C THR A 82 16.94 -6.74 1.27
N TYR A 83 18.14 -7.20 1.63
CA TYR A 83 18.36 -8.59 2.03
C TYR A 83 17.51 -8.97 3.25
N TYR A 84 17.47 -8.14 4.30
CA TYR A 84 16.64 -8.42 5.46
C TYR A 84 15.13 -8.28 5.18
N PHE A 85 14.72 -7.36 4.29
CA PHE A 85 13.33 -7.33 3.81
C PHE A 85 12.96 -8.64 3.11
N LYS A 86 13.85 -9.21 2.27
CA LYS A 86 13.66 -10.52 1.65
C LYS A 86 13.49 -11.62 2.70
N LEU A 87 14.36 -11.68 3.70
CA LEU A 87 14.27 -12.69 4.77
C LEU A 87 12.94 -12.58 5.54
N ALA A 88 12.50 -11.36 5.87
CA ALA A 88 11.20 -11.15 6.50
C ALA A 88 10.04 -11.59 5.60
N ALA A 89 10.13 -11.31 4.29
CA ALA A 89 9.13 -11.70 3.30
C ALA A 89 9.04 -13.23 3.14
N GLU A 90 10.16 -13.95 3.21
CA GLU A 90 10.22 -15.42 3.17
C GLU A 90 9.61 -16.08 4.42
N LYS A 91 9.50 -15.34 5.52
CA LYS A 91 8.77 -15.74 6.73
C LYS A 91 7.29 -15.34 6.68
N ASP A 92 6.79 -14.93 5.52
CA ASP A 92 5.42 -14.47 5.30
C ASP A 92 5.01 -13.27 6.16
N SER A 93 5.98 -12.45 6.60
CA SER A 93 5.67 -11.18 7.27
C SER A 93 4.98 -10.23 6.29
N PRO A 94 3.76 -9.74 6.57
CA PRO A 94 3.08 -8.79 5.68
C PRO A 94 3.92 -7.55 5.38
N LEU A 95 4.60 -7.03 6.40
CA LEU A 95 5.47 -5.87 6.26
C LEU A 95 6.75 -6.20 5.48
N GLY A 96 7.31 -7.40 5.66
CA GLY A 96 8.43 -7.89 4.86
C GLY A 96 8.08 -8.03 3.39
N LEU A 97 6.94 -8.67 3.09
CA LEU A 97 6.39 -8.80 1.74
C LEU A 97 6.22 -7.42 1.09
N PHE A 98 5.61 -6.47 1.81
CA PHE A 98 5.43 -5.10 1.33
C PHE A 98 6.78 -4.42 1.04
N LEU A 99 7.68 -4.34 2.02
CA LEU A 99 8.93 -3.59 1.91
C LEU A 99 9.87 -4.20 0.84
N TYR A 100 9.92 -5.52 0.74
CA TYR A 100 10.68 -6.18 -0.32
C TYR A 100 10.06 -5.94 -1.69
N GLY A 101 8.72 -5.97 -1.80
CA GLY A 101 8.01 -5.58 -3.02
C GLY A 101 8.33 -4.14 -3.47
N ILE A 102 8.38 -3.18 -2.54
CA ILE A 102 8.81 -1.80 -2.84
C ILE A 102 10.26 -1.78 -3.33
N ALA A 103 11.16 -2.47 -2.65
CA ALA A 103 12.58 -2.53 -3.01
C ALA A 103 12.78 -3.07 -4.43
N LEU A 104 12.11 -4.17 -4.78
CA LEU A 104 12.13 -4.75 -6.13
C LEU A 104 11.55 -3.82 -7.19
N ARG A 105 10.53 -3.03 -6.87
CA ARG A 105 9.94 -2.10 -7.84
C ARG A 105 10.89 -0.94 -8.17
N HIS A 106 11.54 -0.38 -7.16
CA HIS A 106 12.40 0.79 -7.30
C HIS A 106 13.89 0.47 -7.50
N GLY A 107 14.30 -0.78 -7.30
CA GLY A 107 15.72 -1.18 -7.32
C GLY A 107 16.50 -0.73 -6.10
N TRP A 108 15.87 -0.70 -4.91
CA TRP A 108 16.59 -0.35 -3.69
C TRP A 108 17.46 -1.53 -3.26
N GLY A 109 18.79 -1.37 -3.30
CA GLY A 109 19.72 -2.42 -2.86
C GLY A 109 19.63 -3.73 -3.65
N CYS A 110 18.97 -3.73 -4.82
CA CYS A 110 18.84 -4.91 -5.68
C CYS A 110 18.54 -4.49 -7.12
N ASN A 111 18.69 -5.42 -8.07
CA ASN A 111 18.23 -5.22 -9.44
C ASN A 111 16.69 -5.10 -9.46
N PRO A 112 16.11 -4.08 -10.12
CA PRO A 112 14.66 -3.96 -10.21
C PRO A 112 14.02 -5.19 -10.86
N ASN A 113 12.93 -5.67 -10.26
CA ASN A 113 12.09 -6.71 -10.83
C ASN A 113 10.62 -6.35 -10.61
N PRO A 114 10.03 -5.49 -11.47
CA PRO A 114 8.66 -5.02 -11.31
C PRO A 114 7.62 -6.15 -11.33
N LYS A 115 7.86 -7.23 -12.10
CA LYS A 115 6.94 -8.38 -12.15
C LYS A 115 6.89 -9.09 -10.81
N LEU A 116 8.06 -9.40 -10.24
CA LEU A 116 8.15 -10.03 -8.93
C LEU A 116 7.65 -9.09 -7.83
N ALA A 117 7.93 -7.80 -7.94
CA ALA A 117 7.45 -6.77 -7.00
C ALA A 117 5.93 -6.80 -6.86
N VAL A 118 5.19 -6.85 -7.98
CA VAL A 118 3.72 -6.92 -7.94
C VAL A 118 3.23 -8.14 -7.17
N ARG A 119 3.89 -9.30 -7.32
CA ARG A 119 3.49 -10.53 -6.62
C ARG A 119 3.69 -10.42 -5.11
N TYR A 120 4.79 -9.80 -4.67
CA TYR A 120 5.02 -9.51 -3.25
C TYR A 120 4.02 -8.48 -2.70
N LEU A 121 3.72 -7.42 -3.46
CA LEU A 121 2.73 -6.41 -3.07
C LEU A 121 1.32 -6.98 -3.01
N GLN A 122 0.97 -7.87 -3.93
CA GLN A 122 -0.29 -8.60 -3.94
C GLN A 122 -0.44 -9.42 -2.66
N LYS A 123 0.55 -10.26 -2.34
CA LYS A 123 0.52 -11.07 -1.12
C LYS A 123 0.47 -10.24 0.16
N ALA A 124 1.18 -9.10 0.21
CA ALA A 124 1.10 -8.17 1.33
C ALA A 124 -0.30 -7.54 1.48
N ALA A 125 -0.91 -7.17 0.36
CA ALA A 125 -2.24 -6.57 0.35
C ALA A 125 -3.34 -7.57 0.73
N GLU A 126 -3.17 -8.85 0.39
CA GLU A 126 -4.04 -9.94 0.86
C GLU A 126 -4.07 -10.03 2.38
N SER A 127 -2.89 -9.99 3.03
CA SER A 127 -2.80 -9.99 4.49
C SER A 127 -3.51 -8.77 5.10
N ALA A 128 -3.36 -7.60 4.47
CA ALA A 128 -4.06 -6.38 4.88
C ALA A 128 -5.57 -6.59 4.94
N VAL A 129 -6.12 -7.24 3.91
CA VAL A 129 -7.54 -7.49 3.71
C VAL A 129 -8.08 -8.56 4.66
N THR A 130 -7.35 -9.66 4.87
CA THR A 130 -7.75 -10.72 5.83
C THR A 130 -7.85 -10.18 7.26
N ASP A 131 -6.96 -9.26 7.64
CA ASP A 131 -7.03 -8.58 8.92
C ASP A 131 -8.25 -7.64 9.02
N LEU A 132 -8.69 -7.00 7.93
CA LEU A 132 -9.95 -6.23 7.91
C LEU A 132 -11.15 -7.09 8.31
N HIS A 133 -11.21 -8.33 7.81
CA HIS A 133 -12.30 -9.27 8.09
C HIS A 133 -12.26 -9.81 9.53
N THR A 134 -11.06 -10.03 10.08
CA THR A 134 -10.89 -10.65 11.39
C THR A 134 -10.97 -9.63 12.54
N SER A 135 -10.61 -8.36 12.29
CA SER A 135 -10.50 -7.29 13.31
C SER A 135 -11.77 -6.47 13.57
N MET A 136 -12.95 -6.88 13.11
CA MET A 136 -14.21 -6.25 13.57
C MET A 136 -14.46 -6.43 15.10
N SER A 137 -13.55 -7.08 15.83
CA SER A 137 -13.61 -7.30 17.28
C SER A 137 -12.45 -6.70 18.11
N ALA A 138 -11.35 -6.17 17.55
CA ALA A 138 -10.26 -5.62 18.39
C ALA A 138 -9.36 -4.61 17.66
N ASN A 139 -9.02 -3.53 18.38
CA ASN A 139 -8.18 -2.38 18.03
C ASN A 139 -7.31 -2.51 16.75
N PRO A 140 -7.44 -1.60 15.76
CA PRO A 140 -6.59 -1.62 14.57
C PRO A 140 -5.13 -1.36 14.97
N SER A 141 -4.28 -2.38 14.84
CA SER A 141 -2.83 -2.27 15.02
C SER A 141 -2.23 -1.35 13.95
N PHE A 142 -1.14 -0.66 14.31
CA PHE A 142 -0.33 0.22 13.46
C PHE A 142 -0.17 -0.35 12.04
N ALA A 143 0.21 -1.64 11.96
CA ALA A 143 0.39 -2.47 10.76
C ALA A 143 -0.71 -2.32 9.67
N ARG A 144 -1.94 -1.96 10.06
CA ARG A 144 -3.05 -1.76 9.13
C ARG A 144 -2.80 -0.60 8.17
N HIS A 145 -2.18 0.50 8.61
CA HIS A 145 -1.97 1.66 7.74
C HIS A 145 -0.86 1.43 6.72
N GLU A 146 0.23 0.76 7.10
CA GLU A 146 1.34 0.49 6.19
C GLU A 146 0.92 -0.50 5.11
N LEU A 147 0.08 -1.49 5.45
CA LEU A 147 -0.37 -2.49 4.49
C LEU A 147 -1.42 -1.95 3.51
N VAL A 148 -2.15 -0.89 3.85
CA VAL A 148 -3.01 -0.17 2.87
C VAL A 148 -2.15 0.42 1.74
N LEU A 149 -0.89 0.75 2.00
CA LEU A 149 0.01 1.21 0.94
C LEU A 149 0.30 0.12 -0.08
N ALA A 150 0.28 -1.16 0.29
CA ALA A 150 0.44 -2.25 -0.68
C ALA A 150 -0.71 -2.21 -1.72
N ILE A 151 -1.94 -1.95 -1.26
CA ILE A 151 -3.12 -1.79 -2.12
C ILE A 151 -2.96 -0.58 -3.04
N TYR A 152 -2.56 0.57 -2.49
CA TYR A 152 -2.28 1.78 -3.28
C TYR A 152 -1.22 1.53 -4.36
N GLU A 153 -0.13 0.84 -4.00
CA GLU A 153 0.97 0.57 -4.92
C GLU A 153 0.60 -0.41 -6.04
N LEU A 154 -0.31 -1.35 -5.80
CA LEU A 154 -0.91 -2.16 -6.87
C LEU A 154 -1.67 -1.26 -7.87
N GLY A 155 -2.44 -0.29 -7.38
CA GLY A 155 -3.11 0.70 -8.23
C GLY A 155 -2.12 1.48 -9.10
N ILE A 156 -0.99 1.89 -8.54
CA ILE A 156 0.10 2.55 -9.29
C ILE A 156 0.70 1.61 -10.35
N CYS A 157 0.96 0.35 -10.02
CA CYS A 157 1.47 -0.64 -10.96
C CYS A 157 0.53 -0.82 -12.16
N PHE A 158 -0.79 -0.93 -11.94
CA PHE A 158 -1.76 -1.02 -13.03
C PHE A 158 -1.91 0.29 -13.82
N ARG A 159 -1.80 1.45 -13.16
CA ARG A 159 -1.89 2.75 -13.84
C ARG A 159 -0.76 2.95 -14.84
N HIS A 160 0.45 2.53 -14.47
CA HIS A 160 1.66 2.75 -15.27
C HIS A 160 2.10 1.53 -16.08
N GLY A 161 1.57 0.33 -15.80
CA GLY A 161 1.98 -0.92 -16.43
C GLY A 161 3.31 -1.47 -15.87
N TRP A 162 3.58 -1.25 -14.57
CA TRP A 162 4.80 -1.74 -13.94
C TRP A 162 4.61 -3.16 -13.43
N GLY A 163 5.28 -4.12 -14.07
CA GLY A 163 5.18 -5.54 -13.72
C GLY A 163 3.88 -6.22 -14.15
N VAL A 164 2.86 -5.46 -14.53
CA VAL A 164 1.55 -5.91 -15.03
C VAL A 164 1.14 -5.14 -16.28
N PRO A 165 0.23 -5.68 -17.11
CA PRO A 165 -0.39 -4.91 -18.18
C PRO A 165 -1.09 -3.66 -17.64
N LYS A 166 -0.88 -2.52 -18.31
CA LYS A 166 -1.52 -1.27 -17.93
C LYS A 166 -3.04 -1.37 -18.04
N ASN A 167 -3.75 -1.08 -16.95
CA ASN A 167 -5.21 -1.09 -16.88
C ASN A 167 -5.70 0.00 -15.92
N LYS A 168 -6.29 1.07 -16.48
CA LYS A 168 -6.75 2.22 -15.69
C LYS A 168 -7.98 1.89 -14.84
N GLN A 169 -8.87 1.03 -15.32
CA GLN A 169 -10.06 0.58 -14.58
C GLN A 169 -9.64 -0.19 -13.33
N THR A 170 -8.67 -1.11 -13.49
CA THR A 170 -8.09 -1.83 -12.36
C THR A 170 -7.35 -0.91 -11.39
N ALA A 171 -6.63 0.09 -11.90
CA ALA A 171 -5.99 1.09 -11.04
C ALA A 171 -7.01 1.83 -10.17
N VAL A 172 -8.13 2.29 -10.76
CA VAL A 172 -9.22 2.94 -10.01
C VAL A 172 -9.77 2.00 -8.95
N TYR A 173 -10.00 0.73 -9.27
CA TYR A 173 -10.49 -0.26 -8.30
C TYR A 173 -9.59 -0.34 -7.05
N TYR A 174 -8.26 -0.43 -7.24
CA TYR A 174 -7.33 -0.44 -6.11
C TYR A 174 -7.26 0.91 -5.36
N PHE A 175 -7.32 2.04 -6.08
CA PHE A 175 -7.38 3.35 -5.45
C PHE A 175 -8.66 3.55 -4.65
N GLU A 176 -9.81 3.05 -5.09
CA GLU A 176 -11.07 3.08 -4.34
C GLU A 176 -10.94 2.33 -3.02
N ILE A 177 -10.34 1.14 -3.03
CA ILE A 177 -10.14 0.35 -1.81
C ILE A 177 -9.21 1.10 -0.84
N ALA A 178 -8.03 1.51 -1.30
CA ALA A 178 -7.06 2.21 -0.44
C ALA A 178 -7.59 3.56 0.07
N ALA A 179 -8.33 4.31 -0.77
CA ALA A 179 -8.94 5.58 -0.38
C ALA A 179 -10.01 5.41 0.70
N ASN A 180 -10.83 4.35 0.60
CA ASN A 180 -11.85 3.99 1.59
C ASN A 180 -11.22 3.49 2.91
N LEU A 181 -10.02 2.90 2.84
CA LEU A 181 -9.22 2.54 4.02
C LEU A 181 -8.43 3.71 4.60
N GLY A 182 -8.60 4.92 4.04
CA GLY A 182 -8.07 6.15 4.60
C GLY A 182 -6.77 6.65 3.97
N ASP A 183 -6.18 5.93 2.99
CA ASP A 183 -4.92 6.36 2.39
C ASP A 183 -5.09 7.68 1.61
N PRO A 184 -4.39 8.77 2.03
CA PRO A 184 -4.59 10.07 1.42
C PRO A 184 -4.02 10.19 0.00
N ASP A 185 -3.00 9.39 -0.34
CA ASP A 185 -2.45 9.40 -1.69
C ASP A 185 -3.40 8.70 -2.67
N ALA A 186 -4.02 7.60 -2.27
CA ALA A 186 -5.09 6.94 -3.01
C ALA A 186 -6.31 7.85 -3.20
N GLN A 187 -6.69 8.63 -2.17
CA GLN A 187 -7.76 9.63 -2.28
C GLN A 187 -7.43 10.68 -3.34
N ASN A 188 -6.21 11.17 -3.39
CA ASN A 188 -5.77 12.10 -4.45
C ASN A 188 -5.77 11.46 -5.84
N GLU A 189 -5.32 10.20 -5.96
CA GLU A 189 -5.30 9.50 -7.25
C GLU A 189 -6.70 9.20 -7.76
N LEU A 190 -7.60 8.76 -6.87
CA LEU A 190 -9.00 8.54 -7.20
C LEU A 190 -9.70 9.85 -7.60
N GLY A 191 -9.44 10.93 -6.86
CA GLY A 191 -9.93 12.27 -7.21
C GLY A 191 -9.46 12.69 -8.60
N SER A 192 -8.18 12.44 -8.92
CA SER A 192 -7.58 12.69 -10.22
C SER A 192 -8.19 11.86 -11.35
N CYS A 193 -8.50 10.59 -11.10
CA CYS A 193 -9.18 9.70 -12.05
C CYS A 193 -10.61 10.19 -12.33
N LEU A 194 -11.36 10.56 -11.30
CA LEU A 194 -12.73 11.07 -11.41
C LEU A 194 -12.79 12.45 -12.10
N GLU A 195 -11.81 13.32 -11.86
CA GLU A 195 -11.70 14.62 -12.52
C GLU A 195 -11.49 14.47 -14.04
N ARG A 196 -10.63 13.51 -14.44
CA ARG A 196 -10.23 13.32 -15.84
C ARG A 196 -11.05 12.27 -16.59
N GLY A 197 -11.85 11.47 -15.89
CA GLY A 197 -12.55 10.33 -16.47
C GLY A 197 -11.61 9.18 -16.85
N GLU A 198 -10.51 8.98 -16.10
CA GLU A 198 -9.50 7.97 -16.38
C GLU A 198 -9.82 6.65 -15.67
N GLY A 199 -10.22 5.62 -16.43
CA GLY A 199 -10.60 4.32 -15.86
C GLY A 199 -11.95 4.33 -15.11
N VAL A 200 -12.60 5.48 -15.02
CA VAL A 200 -13.90 5.71 -14.38
C VAL A 200 -14.64 6.82 -15.12
N LYS A 201 -15.97 6.86 -15.02
CA LYS A 201 -16.75 7.98 -15.55
C LYS A 201 -16.34 9.27 -14.82
N LYS A 202 -16.16 10.35 -15.58
CA LYS A 202 -15.86 11.68 -15.03
C LYS A 202 -16.96 12.12 -14.06
N ASP A 203 -16.55 12.55 -12.86
CA ASP A 203 -17.43 13.01 -11.78
C ASP A 203 -16.68 14.04 -10.90
N MET A 204 -16.87 15.33 -11.22
CA MET A 204 -16.17 16.43 -10.54
C MET A 204 -16.58 16.55 -9.07
N LYS A 205 -17.83 16.22 -8.72
CA LYS A 205 -18.35 16.29 -7.34
C LYS A 205 -17.69 15.23 -6.46
N LYS A 206 -17.60 13.98 -6.95
CA LYS A 206 -16.86 12.93 -6.24
C LYS A 206 -15.36 13.23 -6.18
N ALA A 207 -14.77 13.75 -7.25
CA ALA A 207 -13.36 14.15 -7.25
C ALA A 207 -13.06 15.16 -6.13
N ALA A 208 -13.89 16.19 -6.02
CA ALA A 208 -13.83 17.20 -4.97
C ALA A 208 -13.93 16.60 -3.56
N LYS A 209 -14.84 15.63 -3.35
CA LYS A 209 -14.96 14.92 -2.07
C LYS A 209 -13.65 14.24 -1.69
N TYR A 210 -13.05 13.45 -2.58
CA TYR A 210 -11.79 12.75 -2.27
C TYR A 210 -10.60 13.69 -2.08
N PHE A 211 -10.48 14.77 -2.88
CA PHE A 211 -9.44 15.78 -2.66
C PHE A 211 -9.55 16.48 -1.31
N ARG A 212 -10.77 16.70 -0.80
CA ARG A 212 -10.97 17.25 0.55
C ARG A 212 -10.58 16.25 1.63
N MET A 213 -10.89 14.97 1.46
CA MET A 213 -10.48 13.92 2.39
C MET A 213 -8.94 13.87 2.50
N ALA A 214 -8.22 13.89 1.37
CA ALA A 214 -6.75 13.91 1.38
C ALA A 214 -6.18 15.19 2.03
N ALA A 215 -6.81 16.34 1.77
CA ALA A 215 -6.40 17.62 2.34
C ALA A 215 -6.59 17.69 3.87
N ALA A 216 -7.69 17.13 4.39
CA ALA A 216 -7.93 17.05 5.82
C ALA A 216 -6.84 16.26 6.56
N GLN A 217 -6.15 15.36 5.86
CA GLN A 217 -5.03 14.55 6.36
C GLN A 217 -3.65 15.18 6.08
N GLY A 218 -3.59 16.46 5.65
CA GLY A 218 -2.32 17.14 5.36
C GLY A 218 -1.62 16.66 4.08
N ALA A 219 -2.35 15.97 3.19
CA ALA A 219 -1.85 15.47 1.91
C ALA A 219 -2.56 16.12 0.71
N GLY A 220 -3.17 17.29 0.89
CA GLY A 220 -3.86 17.99 -0.20
C GLY A 220 -2.89 18.35 -1.33
N ILE A 221 -3.29 18.07 -2.57
CA ILE A 221 -2.61 18.64 -3.74
C ILE A 221 -2.89 20.14 -3.75
N LEU A 222 -1.85 20.95 -3.49
CA LEU A 222 -1.87 22.41 -3.60
C LEU A 222 -2.43 22.81 -4.97
N GLY A 223 -3.68 23.28 -4.99
CA GLY A 223 -4.37 23.65 -6.23
C GLY A 223 -5.82 23.20 -6.30
N ASN A 224 -6.16 22.01 -5.80
CA ASN A 224 -7.52 21.46 -5.99
C ASN A 224 -8.41 21.61 -4.76
N SER A 225 -7.85 21.50 -3.56
CA SER A 225 -8.66 21.50 -2.32
C SER A 225 -9.30 22.86 -2.00
N TRP A 226 -8.72 23.98 -2.47
CA TRP A 226 -9.29 25.33 -2.28
C TRP A 226 -10.41 25.66 -3.28
N ILE A 227 -10.44 24.97 -4.43
CA ILE A 227 -11.46 25.15 -5.47
C ILE A 227 -12.81 24.60 -4.98
N TYR A 228 -12.80 23.56 -4.14
CA TYR A 228 -14.03 22.85 -3.74
C TYR A 228 -14.41 23.09 -2.26
N LYS A 229 -14.54 24.36 -1.86
CA LYS A 229 -15.07 24.75 -0.53
C LYS A 229 -16.51 24.27 -0.32
N LYS A 230 -16.92 24.17 0.95
CA LYS A 230 -18.28 23.74 1.37
C LYS A 230 -19.43 24.49 0.65
N LYS A 231 -19.18 25.73 0.22
CA LYS A 231 -20.11 26.55 -0.58
C LYS A 231 -20.42 26.02 -1.99
N TYR A 232 -19.71 24.99 -2.46
CA TYR A 232 -19.93 24.34 -3.76
C TYR A 232 -20.54 22.93 -3.61
N ASP A 233 -20.98 22.57 -2.39
CA ASP A 233 -21.72 21.33 -2.13
C ASP A 233 -23.22 21.46 -2.40
N GLU A 234 -23.71 22.68 -2.66
CA GLU A 234 -25.12 22.96 -2.96
C GLU A 234 -25.30 23.07 -4.48
N ASP A 235 -26.31 22.35 -4.97
CA ASP A 235 -26.74 22.36 -6.36
C ASP A 235 -27.44 23.70 -6.68
N GLU A 236 -26.75 24.59 -7.40
CA GLU A 236 -27.38 25.55 -8.31
C GLU A 236 -27.19 25.09 -9.76
#